data_AF-U2TKC1-F1
#
_entry.id   AF-U2TKC1-F1
#
_cell.length_a   1.000
_cell.length_b   1.000
_cell.length_c   1.000
_cell.angle_alpha   90.00
_cell.angle_beta   90.00
_cell.angle_gamma   90.00
#
_symmetry.space_group_name_H-M   'P 1'
#
loop_
_entity.id
_entity.type
_entity.pdbx_description
1 polymer ?
#
loop_
_entity_poly.entity_id
_entity_poly.type
_entity_poly.pdbx_seq_one_letter_code
_entity_poly.pdbx_strand_id
1 'polypeptide(L)'
;MILFVAGVVAVAVGLLATRAWRYHVERDQERQEAERQARVERYGDEFQPLLERARAIMDGTADPAPSEERDGELCDWAFARRREYYPDVVRFDISPIELLDVEFEGDDEATLTVSFSRTGYRADGAVDMRSSHSSDKWHVRKEGSDWVVYKIETKP
;
A
#
# COMPACT_ATOMS: atom_id res chain seq x y z
N MET A 1 6.08 -25.49 -53.00
CA MET A 1 5.18 -24.32 -52.84
C MET A 1 4.17 -24.48 -51.71
N ILE A 2 3.59 -25.67 -51.49
CA ILE A 2 2.58 -25.92 -50.43
C ILE A 2 3.14 -25.79 -48.99
N LEU A 3 4.39 -26.19 -48.74
CA LEU A 3 5.02 -26.10 -47.41
C LEU A 3 5.26 -24.65 -46.93
N PHE A 4 5.49 -23.70 -47.84
CA PHE A 4 5.70 -22.29 -47.50
C PHE A 4 4.40 -21.60 -47.06
N VAL A 5 3.28 -21.94 -47.71
CA VAL A 5 1.96 -21.38 -47.37
C VAL A 5 1.51 -21.84 -45.98
N ALA A 6 1.75 -23.12 -45.63
CA ALA A 6 1.45 -23.65 -44.31
C ALA A 6 2.26 -22.95 -43.19
N GLY A 7 3.54 -22.67 -43.42
CA GLY A 7 4.39 -21.95 -42.47
C GLY A 7 3.93 -20.50 -42.22
N VAL A 8 3.53 -19.78 -43.28
CA VAL A 8 3.03 -18.40 -43.15
C VAL A 8 1.69 -18.34 -42.41
N VAL A 9 0.79 -19.31 -42.67
CA VAL A 9 -0.50 -19.40 -41.97
C VAL A 9 -0.31 -19.72 -40.48
N ALA A 10 0.61 -20.63 -40.13
CA ALA A 10 0.92 -20.95 -38.74
C ALA A 10 1.48 -19.73 -37.97
N VAL A 11 2.36 -18.95 -38.60
CA VAL A 11 2.90 -17.71 -38.02
C VAL A 11 1.80 -16.65 -37.85
N ALA A 12 0.90 -16.49 -38.84
CA ALA A 12 -0.21 -15.55 -38.74
C ALA A 12 -1.20 -15.91 -37.63
N VAL A 13 -1.55 -17.19 -37.48
CA VAL A 13 -2.41 -17.70 -36.40
C VAL A 13 -1.73 -17.52 -35.03
N GLY A 14 -0.43 -17.80 -34.93
CA GLY A 14 0.35 -17.57 -33.71
C GLY A 14 0.37 -16.10 -33.29
N LEU A 15 0.57 -15.17 -34.23
CA LEU A 15 0.53 -13.73 -33.96
C LEU A 15 -0.85 -13.24 -33.53
N LEU A 16 -1.92 -13.77 -34.14
CA LEU A 16 -3.30 -13.44 -33.76
C LEU A 16 -3.65 -13.99 -32.38
N ALA A 17 -3.22 -15.21 -32.05
CA ALA A 17 -3.41 -15.81 -30.73
C ALA A 17 -2.69 -15.01 -29.64
N THR A 18 -1.43 -14.61 -29.87
CA THR A 18 -0.67 -13.77 -28.93
C THR A 18 -1.32 -12.40 -28.74
N ARG A 19 -1.82 -11.79 -29.82
CA ARG A 19 -2.52 -10.50 -29.75
C ARG A 19 -3.86 -10.62 -29.01
N ALA A 20 -4.63 -11.68 -29.27
CA ALA A 20 -5.89 -11.94 -28.57
C ALA A 20 -5.67 -12.23 -27.08
N TRP A 21 -4.63 -13.00 -26.74
CA TRP A 21 -4.26 -13.26 -25.36
C TRP A 21 -3.82 -11.99 -24.65
N ARG A 22 -2.93 -11.19 -25.25
CA ARG A 22 -2.49 -9.91 -24.71
C ARG A 22 -3.67 -8.97 -24.45
N TYR A 23 -4.58 -8.87 -25.42
CA TYR A 23 -5.80 -8.08 -25.29
C TYR A 23 -6.70 -8.58 -24.14
N HIS A 24 -6.78 -9.90 -23.93
CA HIS A 24 -7.54 -10.46 -22.82
C HIS A 24 -6.91 -10.12 -21.47
N VAL A 25 -5.58 -10.26 -21.34
CA VAL A 25 -4.84 -9.90 -20.13
C VAL A 25 -4.99 -8.41 -19.81
N GLU A 26 -4.82 -7.53 -20.80
CA GLU A 26 -4.98 -6.08 -20.62
C GLU A 26 -6.39 -5.74 -20.13
N ARG A 27 -7.42 -6.37 -20.69
CA ARG A 27 -8.82 -6.15 -20.28
C ARG A 27 -9.11 -6.66 -18.87
N ASP A 28 -8.53 -7.80 -18.49
CA ASP A 28 -8.69 -8.35 -17.15
C ASP A 28 -7.97 -7.47 -16.12
N GLN A 29 -6.81 -6.91 -16.47
CA GLN A 29 -6.11 -5.92 -15.65
C GLN A 29 -6.92 -4.64 -15.48
N GLU A 30 -7.47 -4.08 -16.57
CA GLU A 30 -8.34 -2.90 -16.53
C GLU A 30 -9.56 -3.13 -15.63
N ARG A 31 -10.17 -4.32 -15.70
CA ARG A 31 -11.30 -4.68 -14.83
C ARG A 31 -10.90 -4.75 -13.37
N GLN A 32 -9.79 -5.42 -13.07
CA GLN A 32 -9.28 -5.50 -11.70
C GLN A 32 -8.94 -4.12 -11.15
N GLU A 33 -8.29 -3.27 -11.94
CA GLU A 33 -7.95 -1.91 -11.53
C GLU A 33 -9.20 -1.05 -11.28
N ALA A 34 -10.21 -1.15 -12.15
CA ALA A 34 -11.49 -0.47 -11.95
C ALA A 34 -12.23 -0.97 -10.69
N GLU A 35 -12.21 -2.27 -10.42
CA GLU A 35 -12.79 -2.85 -9.20
C GLU A 35 -12.04 -2.37 -7.95
N ARG A 36 -10.70 -2.30 -7.99
CA ARG A 36 -9.88 -1.76 -6.90
C ARG A 36 -10.20 -0.29 -6.65
N GLN A 37 -10.22 0.53 -7.70
CA GLN A 37 -10.58 1.94 -7.61
C GLN A 37 -11.99 2.11 -7.02
N ALA A 38 -12.96 1.34 -7.48
CA ALA A 38 -14.32 1.39 -6.94
C ALA A 38 -14.40 1.01 -5.45
N ARG A 39 -13.55 0.10 -4.96
CA ARG A 39 -13.45 -0.21 -3.52
C ARG A 39 -12.83 0.95 -2.75
N VAL A 40 -11.74 1.52 -3.24
CA VAL A 40 -11.10 2.69 -2.62
C VAL A 40 -12.05 3.87 -2.55
N GLU A 41 -12.77 4.17 -3.63
CA GLU A 41 -13.78 5.24 -3.65
C GLU A 41 -14.93 4.99 -2.66
N ARG A 42 -15.32 3.72 -2.48
CA ARG A 42 -16.43 3.36 -1.58
C ARG A 42 -16.04 3.40 -0.11
N TYR A 43 -14.84 2.96 0.22
CA TYR A 43 -14.42 2.72 1.61
C TYR A 43 -13.30 3.66 2.09
N GLY A 44 -12.78 4.53 1.23
CA GLY A 44 -11.66 5.42 1.56
C GLY A 44 -11.94 6.29 2.78
N ASP A 45 -13.13 6.89 2.85
CA ASP A 45 -13.56 7.73 3.99
C ASP A 45 -13.63 6.95 5.31
N GLU A 46 -13.91 5.64 5.25
CA GLU A 46 -13.97 4.78 6.44
C GLU A 46 -12.57 4.56 7.04
N PHE A 47 -11.55 4.41 6.19
CA PHE A 47 -10.17 4.19 6.62
C PHE A 47 -9.36 5.48 6.81
N GLN A 48 -9.85 6.61 6.30
CA GLN A 48 -9.15 7.90 6.40
C GLN A 48 -8.69 8.24 7.83
N PRO A 49 -9.51 8.08 8.90
CA PRO A 49 -9.06 8.34 10.27
C PRO A 49 -7.87 7.46 10.70
N LEU A 50 -7.85 6.20 10.26
CA LEU A 50 -6.73 5.28 10.54
C LEU A 50 -5.47 5.72 9.80
N LEU A 51 -5.58 6.10 8.52
CA LEU A 51 -4.45 6.53 7.70
C LEU A 51 -3.84 7.84 8.23
N GLU A 52 -4.67 8.80 8.63
CA GLU A 52 -4.22 10.05 9.26
C GLU A 52 -3.55 9.78 10.61
N ARG A 53 -4.12 8.89 11.43
CA ARG A 53 -3.51 8.49 12.70
C ARG A 53 -2.17 7.78 12.49
N ALA A 54 -2.07 6.86 11.53
CA ALA A 54 -0.82 6.18 11.20
C ALA A 54 0.28 7.16 10.80
N ARG A 55 -0.06 8.16 9.98
CA ARG A 55 0.86 9.25 9.61
C ARG A 55 1.37 10.01 10.83
N ALA A 56 0.44 10.42 11.71
CA ALA A 56 0.77 11.14 12.93
C ALA A 56 1.62 10.31 13.91
N ILE A 57 1.42 8.99 13.95
CA ILE A 57 2.27 8.09 14.75
C ILE A 57 3.69 8.07 14.19
N MET A 58 3.83 7.91 12.87
CA MET A 58 5.12 7.80 12.20
C MET A 58 5.94 9.09 12.21
N ASP A 59 5.30 10.26 12.12
CA ASP A 59 5.97 11.56 12.21
C ASP A 59 6.16 12.07 13.65
N GLY A 60 5.53 11.40 14.63
CA GLY A 60 5.64 11.71 16.04
C GLY A 60 4.70 12.81 16.54
N THR A 61 3.64 13.13 15.80
CA THR A 61 2.65 14.16 16.16
C THR A 61 1.32 13.61 16.71
N ALA A 62 1.17 12.29 16.82
CA ALA A 62 -0.05 11.66 17.32
C ALA A 62 -0.44 12.09 18.74
N ASP A 63 -1.70 12.51 18.89
CA ASP A 63 -2.36 12.80 20.15
C ASP A 63 -3.71 12.05 20.21
N PRO A 64 -3.94 11.13 21.17
CA PRO A 64 -3.03 10.72 22.22
C PRO A 64 -1.81 9.96 21.69
N ALA A 65 -0.77 9.91 22.54
CA ALA A 65 0.49 9.22 22.25
C ALA A 65 0.25 7.75 21.82
N PRO A 66 1.09 7.20 20.93
CA PRO A 66 0.87 5.85 20.40
C PRO A 66 0.97 4.78 21.49
N SER A 67 0.11 3.77 21.46
CA SER A 67 0.17 2.61 22.36
C SER A 67 -0.16 1.31 21.62
N GLU A 68 0.37 0.18 22.08
CA GLU A 68 0.07 -1.13 21.49
C GLU A 68 -1.42 -1.48 21.60
N GLU A 69 -2.07 -1.10 22.71
CA GLU A 69 -3.50 -1.32 22.93
C GLU A 69 -4.36 -0.59 21.91
N ARG A 70 -3.97 0.62 21.49
CA ARG A 70 -4.77 1.46 20.59
C ARG A 70 -4.39 1.30 19.12
N ASP A 71 -3.10 1.16 18.86
CA ASP A 71 -2.52 1.28 17.52
C ASP A 71 -1.97 -0.05 16.99
N GLY A 72 -1.97 -1.09 17.81
CA GLY A 72 -1.42 -2.39 17.48
C GLY A 72 0.01 -2.27 16.94
N GLU A 73 0.24 -2.83 15.76
CA GLU A 73 1.57 -2.87 15.15
C GLU A 73 2.06 -1.49 14.67
N LEU A 74 1.16 -0.52 14.47
CA LEU A 74 1.59 0.86 14.16
C LEU A 74 2.41 1.48 15.31
N CYS A 75 2.26 1.00 16.55
CA CYS A 75 3.06 1.48 17.66
C CYS A 75 4.57 1.28 17.41
N ASP A 76 4.97 0.19 16.76
CA ASP A 76 6.38 -0.09 16.39
C ASP A 76 6.91 0.82 15.28
N TRP A 77 6.03 1.50 14.58
CA TRP A 77 6.35 2.51 13.58
C TRP A 77 6.44 3.92 14.16
N ALA A 78 6.12 4.11 15.44
CA ALA A 78 6.20 5.40 16.10
C ALA A 78 7.62 5.99 16.03
N PHE A 79 7.70 7.29 15.76
CA PHE A 79 8.99 8.00 15.71
C PHE A 79 9.87 7.72 16.94
N ALA A 80 9.26 7.76 18.13
CA ALA A 80 9.96 7.52 19.39
C ALA A 80 10.64 6.14 19.45
N ARG A 81 9.99 5.08 18.93
CA ARG A 81 10.56 3.72 18.88
C ARG A 81 11.61 3.59 17.76
N ARG A 82 11.45 4.33 16.66
CA ARG A 82 12.38 4.28 15.53
C ARG A 82 13.70 5.03 15.76
N ARG A 83 13.76 5.91 16.76
CA ARG A 83 14.94 6.71 17.07
C ARG A 83 16.20 5.88 17.36
N GLU A 84 16.06 4.66 17.87
CA GLU A 84 17.18 3.74 18.10
C GLU A 84 17.87 3.32 16.79
N TYR A 85 17.11 3.20 15.70
CA TYR A 85 17.64 2.82 14.38
C TYR A 85 18.16 4.02 13.57
N TYR A 86 17.71 5.22 13.92
CA TYR A 86 18.03 6.48 13.21
C TYR A 86 18.43 7.56 14.22
N PRO A 87 19.60 7.42 14.89
CA PRO A 87 19.97 8.27 16.02
C PRO A 87 20.17 9.75 15.64
N ASP A 88 20.53 10.02 14.39
CA ASP A 88 20.76 11.38 13.88
C ASP A 88 19.48 12.06 13.36
N VAL A 89 18.37 11.31 13.23
CA VAL A 89 17.10 11.85 12.76
C VAL A 89 16.35 12.51 13.91
N VAL A 90 15.99 13.78 13.74
CA VAL A 90 15.20 14.56 14.70
C VAL A 90 13.74 14.74 14.29
N ARG A 91 13.42 14.46 13.02
CA ARG A 91 12.07 14.58 12.46
C ARG A 91 11.89 13.64 11.28
N PHE A 92 10.74 12.99 11.19
CA PHE A 92 10.25 12.40 9.93
C PHE A 92 9.22 13.30 9.27
N ASP A 93 9.28 13.36 7.94
CA ASP A 93 8.20 13.82 7.09
C ASP A 93 7.61 12.60 6.40
N ILE A 94 6.31 12.40 6.57
CA ILE A 94 5.56 11.28 6.01
C ILE A 94 4.59 11.88 5.00
N SER A 95 4.68 11.43 3.75
CA SER A 95 3.69 11.83 2.74
C SER A 95 2.29 11.37 3.15
N PRO A 96 1.21 11.93 2.57
CA PRO A 96 -0.10 11.31 2.70
C PRO A 96 -0.01 9.80 2.40
N ILE A 97 -0.67 9.00 3.23
CA ILE A 97 -0.76 7.56 3.02
C ILE A 97 -1.93 7.34 2.07
N GLU A 98 -1.62 6.88 0.87
CA GLU A 98 -2.60 6.61 -0.18
C GLU A 98 -3.13 5.20 -0.03
N LEU A 99 -4.46 5.06 -0.07
CA LEU A 99 -5.13 3.76 -0.11
C LEU A 99 -5.22 3.29 -1.55
N LEU A 100 -4.58 2.17 -1.86
CA LEU A 100 -4.53 1.58 -3.20
C LEU A 100 -5.54 0.45 -3.39
N ASP A 101 -5.92 -0.22 -2.30
CA ASP A 101 -6.91 -1.30 -2.32
C ASP A 101 -7.45 -1.60 -0.92
N VAL A 102 -8.62 -2.22 -0.88
CA VAL A 102 -9.26 -2.78 0.30
C VAL A 102 -9.77 -4.18 -0.05
N GLU A 103 -9.35 -5.18 0.70
CA GLU A 103 -9.83 -6.56 0.58
C GLU A 103 -10.46 -6.98 1.92
N PHE A 104 -11.78 -7.13 1.98
CA PHE A 104 -12.46 -7.57 3.21
C PHE A 104 -12.34 -9.08 3.40
N GLU A 105 -11.97 -9.50 4.61
CA GLU A 105 -11.92 -10.90 5.07
C GLU A 105 -13.09 -11.24 6.01
N GLY A 106 -14.09 -10.36 6.04
CA GLY A 106 -15.28 -10.43 6.89
C GLY A 106 -15.85 -9.02 7.09
N ASP A 107 -16.83 -8.90 7.98
CA ASP A 107 -17.43 -7.59 8.28
C ASP A 107 -16.53 -6.74 9.20
N ASP A 108 -15.64 -7.38 9.96
CA ASP A 108 -14.78 -6.75 10.97
C ASP A 108 -13.29 -6.87 10.67
N GLU A 109 -12.91 -7.33 9.47
CA GLU A 109 -11.52 -7.54 9.09
C GLU A 109 -11.27 -7.19 7.62
N ALA A 110 -10.15 -6.51 7.36
CA ALA A 110 -9.74 -6.14 6.02
C ALA A 110 -8.23 -6.09 5.87
N THR A 111 -7.76 -6.30 4.64
CA THR A 111 -6.40 -6.02 4.21
C THR A 111 -6.40 -4.74 3.38
N LEU A 112 -5.69 -3.72 3.85
CA LEU A 112 -5.45 -2.47 3.13
C LEU A 112 -4.13 -2.59 2.36
N THR A 113 -4.12 -2.21 1.08
CA THR A 113 -2.87 -1.95 0.36
C THR A 113 -2.62 -0.47 0.34
N VAL A 114 -1.45 -0.03 0.83
CA VAL A 114 -1.13 1.40 0.96
C VAL A 114 0.18 1.79 0.28
N SER A 115 0.30 3.06 -0.08
CA SER A 115 1.55 3.68 -0.50
C SER A 115 1.85 4.99 0.22
N PHE A 116 3.11 5.18 0.58
CA PHE A 116 3.62 6.41 1.18
C PHE A 116 5.14 6.49 1.09
N SER A 117 5.68 7.65 1.43
CA SER A 117 7.12 7.89 1.55
C SER A 117 7.44 8.52 2.89
N ARG A 118 8.66 8.28 3.35
CA ARG A 118 9.20 8.81 4.59
C ARG A 118 10.57 9.42 4.32
N THR A 119 10.76 10.65 4.80
CA THR A 119 12.05 11.35 4.77
C THR A 119 12.47 11.72 6.19
N GLY A 120 13.64 11.26 6.61
CA GLY A 120 14.24 11.62 7.90
C GLY A 120 15.20 12.79 7.77
N TYR A 121 15.07 13.76 8.66
CA TYR A 121 15.90 14.96 8.70
C TYR A 121 16.74 15.01 9.96
N ARG A 122 17.99 15.45 9.81
CA ARG A 122 18.89 15.80 10.91
C ARG A 122 18.56 17.18 11.47
N ALA A 123 19.21 17.52 12.59
CA ALA A 123 19.06 18.82 13.25
C ALA A 123 19.46 20.02 12.38
N ASP A 124 20.41 19.84 11.45
CA ASP A 124 20.84 20.86 10.49
C ASP A 124 19.90 20.97 9.26
N GLY A 125 18.83 20.17 9.21
CA GLY A 125 17.89 20.11 8.09
C GLY A 125 18.36 19.24 6.93
N ALA A 126 19.54 18.61 7.01
CA ALA A 126 19.99 17.67 5.99
C ALA A 126 19.12 16.40 6.01
N VAL A 127 18.93 15.82 4.82
CA VAL A 127 18.27 14.52 4.68
C VAL A 127 19.23 13.44 5.15
N ASP A 128 18.81 12.68 6.15
CA ASP A 128 19.55 11.51 6.64
C ASP A 128 19.13 10.24 5.88
N MET A 129 17.82 10.09 5.65
CA MET A 129 17.26 8.89 5.04
C MET A 129 16.00 9.18 4.23
N ARG A 130 15.74 8.31 3.26
CA ARG A 130 14.49 8.23 2.50
C ARG A 130 14.08 6.78 2.35
N SER A 131 12.80 6.50 2.55
CA SER A 131 12.19 5.22 2.21
C SER A 131 10.85 5.44 1.51
N SER A 132 10.51 4.52 0.62
CA SER A 132 9.23 4.52 -0.10
C SER A 132 8.58 3.15 0.02
N HIS A 133 7.29 3.17 0.32
CA HIS A 133 6.42 2.02 0.52
C HIS A 133 5.38 2.09 -0.59
N SER A 134 5.44 1.15 -1.54
CA SER A 134 4.64 1.22 -2.78
C SER A 134 3.43 0.29 -2.79
N SER A 135 3.41 -0.71 -1.92
CA SER A 135 2.34 -1.70 -1.83
C SER A 135 2.41 -2.47 -0.52
N ASP A 136 2.59 -1.75 0.59
CA ASP A 136 2.58 -2.36 1.92
C ASP A 136 1.17 -2.84 2.24
N LYS A 137 1.06 -4.01 2.87
CA LYS A 137 -0.22 -4.57 3.29
C LYS A 137 -0.41 -4.37 4.77
N TRP A 138 -1.49 -3.70 5.15
CA TRP A 138 -1.87 -3.50 6.53
C TRP A 138 -3.13 -4.30 6.81
N HIS A 139 -3.00 -5.28 7.70
CA HIS A 139 -4.13 -6.07 8.15
C HIS A 139 -4.79 -5.33 9.31
N VAL A 140 -6.07 -5.04 9.14
CA VAL A 140 -6.87 -4.25 10.07
C VAL A 140 -8.04 -5.06 10.58
N ARG A 141 -8.36 -4.84 11.85
CA ARG A 141 -9.56 -5.40 12.47
C ARG A 141 -10.34 -4.30 13.17
N LYS A 142 -11.65 -4.49 13.30
CA LYS A 142 -12.53 -3.56 13.98
C LYS A 142 -12.48 -3.79 15.49
N GLU A 143 -12.20 -2.73 16.25
CA GLU A 143 -12.25 -2.71 17.70
C GLU A 143 -13.23 -1.60 18.13
N GLY A 144 -14.47 -2.00 18.42
CA GLY A 144 -15.56 -1.05 18.65
C GLY A 144 -15.95 -0.32 17.36
N SER A 145 -15.75 1.00 17.32
CA SER A 145 -15.98 1.82 16.12
C SER A 145 -14.75 1.98 15.25
N ASP A 146 -13.57 1.64 15.77
CA ASP A 146 -12.30 2.04 15.19
C ASP A 146 -11.63 0.86 14.49
N TRP A 147 -10.88 1.14 13.43
CA TRP A 147 -10.03 0.15 12.78
C TRP A 147 -8.63 0.19 13.39
N VAL A 148 -8.08 -0.97 13.74
CA VAL A 148 -6.75 -1.11 14.36
C VAL A 148 -5.89 -2.01 13.48
N VAL A 149 -4.65 -1.57 13.20
CA VAL A 149 -3.67 -2.37 12.46
C VAL A 149 -3.06 -3.40 13.39
N TYR A 150 -3.28 -4.68 13.12
CA TYR A 150 -2.73 -5.76 13.91
C TYR A 150 -1.54 -6.45 13.24
N LYS A 151 -1.33 -6.22 11.93
CA LYS A 151 -0.18 -6.76 11.18
C LYS A 151 0.24 -5.86 10.01
N ILE A 152 1.54 -5.64 9.84
CA ILE A 152 2.09 -4.92 8.68
C ILE A 152 3.04 -5.84 7.89
N GLU A 153 2.76 -6.01 6.60
CA GLU A 153 3.65 -6.70 5.66
C GLU A 153 4.28 -5.68 4.70
N THR A 154 5.54 -5.37 4.96
CA THR A 154 6.35 -4.54 4.07
C THR A 154 7.00 -5.44 3.02
N LYS A 155 6.86 -5.13 1.73
CA LYS A 155 7.68 -5.82 0.72
C LYS A 155 9.14 -5.38 0.86
N PRO A 156 10.11 -6.30 0.80
CA PRO A 156 11.54 -5.97 0.84
C PRO A 156 11.99 -5.17 -0.38
#